data_AF-A0A3B9DQF2-F1
#
_entry.id   AF-A0A3B9DQF2-F1
#
_cell.length_a   1.000
_cell.length_b   1.000
_cell.length_c   1.000
_cell.angle_alpha   90.00
_cell.angle_beta   90.00
_cell.angle_gamma   90.00
#
_symmetry.space_group_name_H-M   'P 1'
#
loop_
_entity.id
_entity.type
_entity.pdbx_description
1 polymer ?
#
loop_
_entity_poly.entity_id
_entity_poly.type
_entity_poly.pdbx_seq_one_letter_code
_entity_poly.pdbx_strand_id
1 'polypeptide(L)'
;MTAATAGIEDVRRLNEQFEGAHPADAIRWAVENVTPGRLIVASSFGPTGMVNLHSLAEIAPEVPVAFVDTLYHFPETLEHAERVKAHYGLDVRVYRPAASREAFEEKYGEQLWKRDLELFHRLTRVEPMKRA
;
A
#
# COMPACT_ATOMS: atom_id res chain seq x y z
N MET A 1 19.81 -14.14 -11.42
CA MET A 1 20.16 -12.72 -11.15
C MET A 1 19.92 -12.46 -9.69
N THR A 2 21.00 -12.23 -8.93
CA THR A 2 20.97 -11.95 -7.50
C THR A 2 20.40 -10.56 -7.26
N ALA A 3 19.34 -10.49 -6.45
CA ALA A 3 18.84 -9.25 -5.87
C ALA A 3 19.99 -8.55 -5.13
N ALA A 4 20.52 -7.45 -5.66
CA ALA A 4 21.45 -6.63 -4.92
C ALA A 4 20.67 -5.91 -3.82
N THR A 5 20.99 -6.18 -2.56
CA THR A 5 20.57 -5.32 -1.45
C THR A 5 21.25 -3.98 -1.67
N ALA A 6 20.48 -2.96 -2.10
CA ALA A 6 20.99 -1.63 -2.35
C ALA A 6 21.64 -1.07 -1.08
N GLY A 7 22.90 -0.63 -1.20
CA GLY A 7 23.60 0.05 -0.10
C GLY A 7 23.07 1.46 0.12
N ILE A 8 23.47 2.11 1.22
CA ILE A 8 23.12 3.52 1.49
C ILE A 8 23.60 4.45 0.35
N GLU A 9 24.73 4.12 -0.28
CA GLU A 9 25.28 4.87 -1.42
C GLU A 9 24.38 4.75 -2.67
N ASP A 10 23.80 3.57 -2.92
CA ASP A 10 22.83 3.38 -4.01
C ASP A 10 21.57 4.21 -3.78
N VAL A 11 21.07 4.27 -2.54
CA VAL A 11 19.88 5.06 -2.19
C VAL A 11 20.11 6.55 -2.42
N ARG A 12 21.29 7.08 -2.04
CA ARG A 12 21.61 8.50 -2.29
C ARG A 12 21.62 8.83 -3.78
N ARG A 13 22.29 7.99 -4.58
CA ARG A 13 22.35 8.17 -6.03
C ARG A 13 20.96 8.13 -6.66
N LEU A 14 20.10 7.22 -6.23
CA LEU A 14 18.72 7.11 -6.74
C LEU A 14 17.87 8.31 -6.32
N ASN A 15 18.03 8.81 -5.09
CA ASN A 15 17.34 10.04 -4.67
C ASN A 15 17.76 11.23 -5.53
N GLU A 16 19.06 11.42 -5.78
CA GLU A 16 19.55 12.49 -6.66
C GLU A 16 19.04 12.31 -8.10
N GLN A 17 18.99 11.07 -8.60
CA GLN A 17 18.50 10.76 -9.95
C GLN A 17 17.01 11.10 -10.12
N PHE A 18 16.19 10.87 -9.11
CA PHE A 18 14.73 11.07 -9.20
C PHE A 18 14.27 12.43 -8.65
N GLU A 19 15.16 13.25 -8.11
CA GLU A 19 14.85 14.61 -7.70
C GLU A 19 14.38 15.43 -8.91
N GLY A 20 13.10 15.80 -8.94
CA GLY A 20 12.48 16.54 -10.05
C GLY A 20 12.13 15.70 -11.28
N ALA A 21 12.37 14.38 -11.27
CA ALA A 21 11.96 13.49 -12.34
C ALA A 21 10.43 13.33 -12.39
N HIS A 22 9.90 12.87 -13.53
CA HIS A 22 8.48 12.54 -13.61
C HIS A 22 8.21 11.29 -12.77
N PRO A 23 7.12 11.25 -11.95
CA PRO A 23 6.86 10.11 -11.06
C PRO A 23 6.82 8.75 -11.75
N ALA A 24 6.31 8.71 -12.99
CA ALA A 24 6.28 7.49 -13.80
C ALA A 24 7.67 6.89 -14.07
N ASP A 25 8.73 7.70 -14.12
CA ASP A 25 10.09 7.23 -14.37
C ASP A 25 10.63 6.45 -13.17
N ALA A 26 10.32 6.91 -11.95
CA ALA A 26 10.64 6.17 -10.73
C ALA A 26 9.87 4.84 -10.65
N ILE A 27 8.62 4.82 -11.11
CA ILE A 27 7.80 3.60 -11.16
C ILE A 27 8.39 2.60 -12.17
N ARG A 28 8.71 3.03 -13.40
CA ARG A 28 9.35 2.15 -14.41
C ARG A 28 10.67 1.60 -13.89
N TRP A 29 11.50 2.46 -13.32
CA TRP A 29 12.77 2.04 -12.76
C TRP A 29 12.58 0.98 -11.67
N ALA A 30 11.62 1.18 -10.76
CA ALA A 30 11.34 0.20 -9.71
C ALA A 30 10.89 -1.15 -10.29
N VAL A 31 10.03 -1.16 -11.30
CA VAL A 31 9.57 -2.38 -11.98
C VAL A 31 10.74 -3.13 -12.63
N GLU A 32 11.68 -2.42 -13.25
CA GLU A 32 12.81 -3.01 -13.96
C GLU A 32 13.94 -3.49 -13.04
N ASN A 33 14.12 -2.83 -11.89
CA ASN A 33 15.32 -3.00 -11.05
C ASN A 33 15.05 -3.68 -9.70
N VAL A 34 13.82 -3.60 -9.18
CA VAL A 34 13.45 -4.35 -7.97
C VAL A 34 13.26 -5.81 -8.35
N THR A 35 13.77 -6.69 -7.50
CA THR A 35 13.66 -8.14 -7.73
C THR A 35 12.21 -8.56 -7.95
N PRO A 36 11.93 -9.34 -9.01
CA PRO A 36 10.58 -9.82 -9.27
C PRO A 36 9.95 -10.46 -8.04
N GLY A 37 8.70 -10.12 -7.75
CA GLY A 37 7.97 -10.58 -6.56
C GLY A 37 8.35 -9.88 -5.24
N ARG A 38 9.24 -8.87 -5.27
CA ARG A 38 9.62 -8.06 -4.09
C ARG A 38 9.13 -6.61 -4.18
N LEU A 39 8.48 -6.23 -5.28
CA LEU A 39 7.84 -4.92 -5.46
C LEU A 39 6.35 -5.03 -5.13
N ILE A 40 5.87 -4.12 -4.28
CA ILE A 40 4.46 -3.92 -3.98
C ILE A 40 4.17 -2.42 -4.00
N VAL A 41 2.91 -2.03 -4.21
CA VAL A 41 2.45 -0.65 -4.02
C VAL A 41 1.47 -0.60 -2.86
N ALA A 42 1.78 0.16 -1.81
CA ALA A 42 0.82 0.42 -0.75
C ALA A 42 -0.08 1.60 -1.14
N SER A 43 -1.40 1.45 -1.02
CA SER A 43 -2.35 2.53 -1.31
C SER A 43 -3.50 2.57 -0.32
N SER A 44 -3.92 3.78 0.03
CA SER A 44 -5.16 4.07 0.73
C SER A 44 -6.24 4.66 -0.20
N PHE A 45 -6.00 4.65 -1.51
CA PHE A 45 -6.89 5.22 -2.54
C PHE A 45 -7.18 6.72 -2.36
N GLY A 46 -6.23 7.46 -1.79
CA GLY A 46 -6.28 8.91 -1.73
C GLY A 46 -5.93 9.57 -3.07
N PRO A 47 -6.25 10.86 -3.27
CA PRO A 47 -6.10 11.56 -4.56
C PRO A 47 -4.70 11.45 -5.19
N THR A 48 -3.63 11.67 -4.41
CA THR A 48 -2.25 11.56 -4.91
C THR A 48 -1.89 10.11 -5.24
N GLY A 49 -2.36 9.16 -4.42
CA GLY A 49 -2.16 7.73 -4.68
C GLY A 49 -2.82 7.29 -5.98
N MET A 50 -3.93 7.90 -6.38
CA MET A 50 -4.61 7.59 -7.63
C MET A 50 -3.77 7.90 -8.87
N VAL A 51 -2.95 8.96 -8.84
CA VAL A 51 -2.02 9.28 -9.93
C VAL A 51 -0.95 8.19 -10.08
N ASN A 52 -0.45 7.68 -8.96
CA ASN A 52 0.51 6.58 -8.94
C ASN A 52 -0.14 5.27 -9.42
N LEU A 53 -1.36 4.97 -8.99
CA LEU A 53 -2.09 3.78 -9.42
C LEU A 53 -2.45 3.81 -10.91
N HIS A 54 -2.80 4.97 -11.45
CA HIS A 54 -3.00 5.14 -12.89
C HIS A 54 -1.71 4.82 -13.66
N SER A 55 -0.57 5.40 -13.23
CA SER A 55 0.73 5.13 -13.86
C SER A 55 1.13 3.66 -13.73
N LEU A 56 0.89 3.05 -12.58
CA LEU A 56 1.16 1.62 -12.35
C LEU A 56 0.32 0.73 -13.27
N ALA A 57 -0.96 1.05 -13.46
CA ALA A 57 -1.86 0.30 -14.33
C ALA A 57 -1.39 0.29 -15.80
N GLU A 58 -0.75 1.38 -16.26
CA GLU A 58 -0.18 1.45 -17.61
C GLU A 58 1.18 0.75 -17.72
N ILE A 59 1.98 0.76 -16.66
CA ILE A 59 3.36 0.28 -16.67
C ILE A 59 3.46 -1.21 -16.33
N ALA A 60 2.83 -1.63 -15.24
CA ALA A 60 2.94 -2.98 -14.67
C ALA A 60 1.70 -3.31 -13.81
N PRO A 61 0.52 -3.54 -14.42
CA PRO A 61 -0.73 -3.82 -13.70
C PRO A 61 -0.69 -5.10 -12.86
N GLU A 62 0.27 -6.00 -13.11
CA GLU A 62 0.52 -7.22 -12.36
C GLU A 62 1.19 -6.99 -11.00
N VAL A 63 1.75 -5.80 -10.75
CA VAL A 63 2.36 -5.47 -9.46
C VAL A 63 1.24 -5.39 -8.40
N PRO A 64 1.36 -6.15 -7.28
CA PRO A 64 0.32 -6.18 -6.28
C PRO A 64 0.19 -4.84 -5.53
N VAL A 65 -1.06 -4.44 -5.33
CA VAL A 65 -1.43 -3.27 -4.54
C VAL A 65 -1.88 -3.72 -3.16
N ALA A 66 -1.10 -3.41 -2.13
CA ALA A 66 -1.47 -3.66 -0.74
C ALA A 66 -2.43 -2.58 -0.24
N PHE A 67 -3.63 -3.00 0.14
CA PHE A 67 -4.61 -2.15 0.84
C PHE A 67 -4.81 -2.65 2.27
N VAL A 68 -4.55 -1.77 3.24
CA VAL A 68 -4.86 -2.06 4.64
C VAL A 68 -6.26 -1.55 4.95
N ASP A 69 -7.19 -2.49 5.11
CA ASP A 69 -8.53 -2.21 5.58
C ASP A 69 -8.51 -2.22 7.12
N THR A 70 -8.59 -1.02 7.68
CA THR A 70 -8.51 -0.81 9.13
C THR A 70 -9.77 -1.28 9.87
N LEU A 71 -10.83 -1.67 9.14
CA LEU A 71 -12.20 -1.89 9.61
C LEU A 71 -12.97 -0.60 9.92
N TYR A 72 -12.32 0.56 9.83
CA TYR A 72 -12.87 1.88 10.18
C TYR A 72 -12.85 2.88 9.02
N HIS A 73 -12.69 2.40 7.78
CA HIS A 73 -12.85 3.22 6.59
C HIS A 73 -14.30 3.69 6.42
N PHE A 74 -14.46 4.83 5.75
CA PHE A 74 -15.76 5.24 5.23
C PHE A 74 -16.25 4.22 4.20
N PRO A 75 -17.56 3.90 4.15
CA PRO A 75 -18.12 3.03 3.12
C PRO A 75 -17.74 3.48 1.70
N GLU A 76 -17.75 4.78 1.46
CA GLU A 76 -17.38 5.40 0.18
C GLU A 76 -15.94 5.10 -0.22
N THR A 77 -15.03 4.98 0.74
CA THR A 77 -13.62 4.59 0.49
C THR A 77 -13.53 3.15 0.01
N LEU A 78 -14.30 2.24 0.64
CA LEU A 78 -14.32 0.83 0.26
C LEU A 78 -14.93 0.65 -1.14
N GLU A 79 -16.04 1.33 -1.41
CA GLU A 79 -16.64 1.36 -2.74
C GLU A 79 -15.70 1.96 -3.78
N HIS A 80 -14.98 3.03 -3.43
CA HIS A 80 -14.00 3.64 -4.32
C HIS A 80 -12.86 2.67 -4.64
N ALA A 81 -12.31 1.99 -3.64
CA ALA A 81 -11.26 0.98 -3.82
C ALA A 81 -11.70 -0.13 -4.78
N GLU A 82 -12.92 -0.66 -4.64
CA GLU A 82 -13.46 -1.67 -5.55
C GLU A 82 -13.67 -1.13 -6.97
N ARG A 83 -14.18 0.10 -7.12
CA ARG A 83 -14.29 0.74 -8.44
C ARG A 83 -12.94 0.92 -9.11
N VAL A 84 -11.92 1.35 -8.36
CA VAL A 84 -10.56 1.56 -8.87
C VAL A 84 -9.92 0.24 -9.28
N LYS A 85 -10.06 -0.80 -8.44
CA LYS A 85 -9.61 -2.15 -8.74
C LYS A 85 -10.21 -2.66 -10.05
N ALA A 86 -11.53 -2.54 -10.21
CA ALA A 86 -12.22 -2.97 -11.41
C ALA A 86 -11.85 -2.14 -12.65
N HIS A 87 -11.71 -0.82 -12.49
CA HIS A 87 -11.41 0.09 -13.59
C HIS A 87 -10.02 -0.14 -14.18
N TYR A 88 -9.00 -0.33 -13.33
CA TYR A 88 -7.62 -0.51 -13.78
C TYR A 88 -7.17 -1.97 -13.89
N GLY A 89 -7.98 -2.94 -13.44
CA GLY A 89 -7.62 -4.36 -13.45
C GLY A 89 -6.45 -4.71 -12.51
N LEU A 90 -6.32 -4.01 -11.38
CA LEU A 90 -5.19 -4.16 -10.44
C LEU A 90 -5.35 -5.39 -9.52
N ASP A 91 -4.23 -6.06 -9.19
CA ASP A 91 -4.16 -7.07 -8.13
C ASP A 91 -4.17 -6.39 -6.74
N VAL A 92 -5.35 -5.97 -6.28
CA VAL A 92 -5.52 -5.39 -4.94
C VAL A 92 -5.65 -6.50 -3.89
N ARG A 93 -4.65 -6.57 -3.00
CA ARG A 93 -4.60 -7.49 -1.86
C ARG A 93 -4.97 -6.76 -0.58
N VAL A 94 -6.04 -7.23 0.07
CA VAL A 94 -6.61 -6.57 1.25
C VAL A 94 -6.16 -7.25 2.54
N TYR A 95 -5.57 -6.47 3.44
CA TYR A 95 -5.06 -6.93 4.72
C TYR A 95 -5.86 -6.30 5.86
N ARG A 96 -6.38 -7.16 6.75
CA ARG A 96 -7.24 -6.77 7.87
C ARG A 96 -6.71 -7.27 9.20
N PRO A 97 -6.97 -6.56 10.32
CA PRO A 97 -6.60 -7.02 11.65
C PRO A 97 -7.54 -8.08 12.23
N ALA A 98 -8.78 -8.17 11.71
CA ALA A 98 -9.79 -9.14 12.10
C ALA A 98 -10.77 -9.38 10.93
N ALA A 99 -11.68 -10.34 11.08
CA ALA A 99 -12.68 -10.66 10.05
C ALA A 99 -13.70 -9.52 9.83
N SER A 100 -14.05 -8.79 10.89
CA SER A 100 -14.97 -7.65 10.85
C SER A 100 -14.70 -6.67 11.99
N ARG A 101 -15.32 -5.49 11.94
CA ARG A 101 -15.27 -4.50 13.02
C ARG A 101 -15.79 -5.09 14.33
N GLU A 102 -16.89 -5.82 14.26
CA GLU A 102 -17.53 -6.45 15.42
C GLU A 102 -16.57 -7.46 16.07
N ALA A 103 -15.91 -8.30 15.28
CA ALA A 103 -14.92 -9.25 15.80
C ALA A 103 -13.69 -8.55 16.42
N PHE A 104 -13.31 -7.38 15.89
CA PHE A 104 -12.24 -6.57 16.47
C PHE A 104 -12.67 -5.95 17.81
N GLU A 105 -13.89 -5.42 17.88
CA GLU A 105 -14.44 -4.75 19.07
C GLU A 105 -14.81 -5.75 20.17
N GLU A 106 -15.21 -6.98 19.84
CA GLU A 106 -15.38 -8.06 20.81
C GLU A 106 -14.07 -8.38 21.53
N LYS A 107 -12.95 -8.35 20.81
CA LYS A 107 -11.63 -8.69 21.35
C LYS A 107 -10.94 -7.53 22.07
N TYR A 108 -11.06 -6.32 21.54
CA TYR A 108 -10.28 -5.17 22.01
C TYR A 108 -11.13 -4.06 22.64
N GLY A 109 -12.46 -4.19 22.60
CA GLY A 109 -13.41 -3.16 23.02
C GLY A 109 -13.66 -2.12 21.93
N GLU A 110 -14.86 -1.52 21.98
CA GLU A 110 -15.21 -0.40 21.13
C GLU A 110 -14.26 0.80 21.32
N GLN A 111 -14.08 1.56 20.24
CA GLN A 111 -13.40 2.86 20.29
C GLN A 111 -12.00 2.80 20.89
N LEU A 112 -11.25 1.72 20.61
CA LEU A 112 -9.91 1.50 21.15
C LEU A 112 -8.99 2.71 20.97
N TRP A 113 -9.12 3.46 19.87
CA TRP A 113 -8.35 4.68 19.61
C TRP A 113 -8.52 5.79 20.68
N LYS A 114 -9.62 5.80 21.43
CA LYS A 114 -9.81 6.73 22.56
C LYS A 114 -9.07 6.30 23.83
N ARG A 115 -8.87 5.00 24.01
CA ARG A 115 -8.23 4.43 25.20
C ARG A 115 -6.74 4.22 25.00
N ASP A 116 -6.34 3.74 23.82
CA ASP A 116 -4.98 3.40 23.45
C ASP A 116 -4.79 3.54 21.92
N LEU A 117 -4.39 4.73 21.49
CA LEU A 117 -4.18 5.05 20.08
C LEU A 117 -2.98 4.30 19.47
N GLU A 118 -1.94 4.05 20.26
CA GLU A 118 -0.75 3.35 19.79
C GLU A 118 -1.08 1.89 19.48
N LEU A 119 -1.77 1.21 20.41
CA LEU A 119 -2.25 -0.14 20.19
C LEU A 119 -3.20 -0.22 19.00
N PHE A 120 -4.13 0.74 18.88
CA PHE A 120 -5.04 0.81 17.74
C PHE A 120 -4.27 0.91 16.42
N HIS A 121 -3.30 1.82 16.29
CA HIS A 121 -2.48 1.94 15.08
C HIS A 121 -1.64 0.69 14.81
N ARG A 122 -1.05 0.12 15.87
CA ARG A 122 -0.25 -1.09 15.75
C ARG A 122 -1.05 -2.24 15.18
N LEU A 123 -2.26 -2.46 15.70
CA LEU A 123 -3.15 -3.54 15.30
C LEU A 123 -3.78 -3.28 13.94
N THR A 124 -4.32 -2.09 13.68
CA THR A 124 -5.14 -1.82 12.48
C THR A 124 -4.32 -1.36 11.27
N ARG A 125 -3.05 -0.95 11.45
CA ARG A 125 -2.22 -0.40 10.37
C ARG A 125 -0.87 -1.09 10.26
N VAL A 126 -0.07 -1.07 11.34
CA VAL A 126 1.34 -1.50 11.28
C VAL A 126 1.47 -3.00 11.09
N GLU A 127 0.78 -3.81 11.90
CA GLU A 127 0.84 -5.27 11.79
C GLU A 127 0.29 -5.77 10.44
N PRO A 128 -0.89 -5.32 9.97
CA PRO A 128 -1.39 -5.72 8.66
C PRO A 128 -0.44 -5.38 7.51
N MET A 129 0.22 -4.20 7.56
CA MET A 129 1.21 -3.82 6.55
C MET A 129 2.50 -4.65 6.64
N LYS A 130 2.91 -5.09 7.83
CA LYS A 130 4.07 -5.98 7.99
C LYS A 130 3.82 -7.39 7.46
N ARG A 131 2.57 -7.84 7.45
CA ARG A 131 2.16 -9.12 6.89
C ARG A 131 1.99 -9.07 5.36
N ALA A 132 1.85 -7.88 4.81
CA ALA A 132 1.67 -7.66 3.38
C ALA A 132 2.91 -8.02 2.56
#